data_AF-A0A7X5SCK2-F1
#
_entry.id   AF-A0A7X5SCK2-F1
#
_cell.length_a   1.000
_cell.length_b   1.000
_cell.length_c   1.000
_cell.angle_alpha   90.00
_cell.angle_beta   90.00
_cell.angle_gamma   90.00
#
_symmetry.space_group_name_H-M   'P 1'
#
loop_
_entity.id
_entity.type
_entity.pdbx_description
1 polymer ?
#
loop_
_entity_poly.entity_id
_entity_poly.type
_entity_poly.pdbx_seq_one_letter_code
_entity_poly.pdbx_strand_id
1 'polypeptide(L)'
;TAAYVAAVAGTGTRILDTRKTLPGLRAAQKYAVRCGGGDNHRIGLFDTVMLKENHIRAAGSLSAAVHAARAQQPQLPLVVEVETLEQLHEALQ
;
A
#
# COMPACT_ATOMS: atom_id res chain seq x y z
N THR A 1 -2.66 2.96 17.93
CA THR A 1 -2.95 3.87 16.81
C THR A 1 -3.09 5.32 17.26
N ALA A 2 -3.97 5.64 18.22
CA ALA A 2 -4.19 7.03 18.66
C ALA A 2 -2.92 7.82 19.02
N ALA A 3 -1.96 7.20 19.74
CA ALA A 3 -0.68 7.83 20.05
C ALA A 3 0.12 8.24 18.80
N TYR A 4 0.13 7.42 17.75
CA TYR A 4 0.82 7.73 16.48
C TYR A 4 0.08 8.79 15.67
N VAL A 5 -1.25 8.77 15.70
CA VAL A 5 -2.08 9.80 15.06
C VAL A 5 -1.84 11.16 15.73
N ALA A 6 -1.79 11.19 17.06
CA ALA A 6 -1.46 12.40 17.82
C ALA A 6 -0.06 12.93 17.50
N ALA A 7 0.92 12.05 17.28
CA ALA A 7 2.29 12.43 16.96
C ALA A 7 2.44 13.14 15.60
N VAL A 8 1.51 12.95 14.67
CA VAL A 8 1.49 13.62 13.35
C VAL A 8 0.41 14.70 13.24
N ALA A 9 -0.15 15.14 14.37
CA ALA A 9 -1.17 16.18 14.38
C ALA A 9 -0.66 17.48 13.75
N GLY A 10 -1.45 18.05 12.84
CA GLY A 10 -1.10 19.29 12.12
C GLY A 10 -0.31 19.11 10.83
N THR A 11 0.13 17.91 10.46
CA THR A 11 1.00 17.70 9.27
C THR A 11 0.27 17.25 8.00
N GLY A 12 -1.05 17.08 8.01
CA GLY A 12 -1.81 16.50 6.89
C GLY A 12 -1.51 15.01 6.61
N THR A 13 -0.58 14.41 7.37
CA THR A 13 -0.19 13.00 7.27
C THR A 13 -1.27 12.09 7.85
N ARG A 14 -1.47 10.92 7.25
CA ARG A 14 -2.36 9.88 7.75
C ARG A 14 -1.57 8.65 8.19
N ILE A 15 -2.00 8.04 9.29
CA ILE A 15 -1.42 6.78 9.79
C ILE A 15 -2.18 5.61 9.16
N LEU A 16 -1.47 4.76 8.43
CA LEU A 16 -2.03 3.59 7.76
C LEU A 16 -1.63 2.29 8.46
N ASP A 17 -2.51 1.30 8.39
CA ASP A 17 -2.21 -0.08 8.80
C ASP A 17 -1.50 -0.91 7.71
N THR A 18 -1.29 -2.20 7.99
CA THR A 18 -0.79 -3.16 7.00
C THR A 18 -1.59 -4.48 7.07
N ARG A 19 -1.20 -5.46 6.25
CA ARG A 19 -1.72 -6.83 6.33
C ARG A 19 -0.97 -7.72 7.35
N LYS A 20 0.00 -7.18 8.08
CA LYS A 20 0.72 -7.84 9.18
C LYS A 20 -0.16 -7.90 10.43
N THR A 21 -1.25 -8.65 10.34
CA THR A 21 -2.27 -8.84 11.37
C THR A 21 -2.15 -10.24 11.97
N LEU A 22 -2.61 -10.42 13.20
CA LEU A 22 -2.83 -11.72 13.81
C LEU A 22 -3.70 -12.60 12.89
N PRO A 23 -3.35 -13.88 12.71
CA PRO A 23 -4.15 -14.80 11.92
C PRO A 23 -5.62 -14.83 12.41
N GLY A 24 -6.58 -14.81 11.47
CA GLY A 24 -8.01 -14.79 11.78
C GLY A 24 -8.59 -13.44 12.23
N LEU A 25 -7.77 -12.48 12.66
CA LEU A 25 -8.24 -11.23 13.28
C LEU A 25 -8.09 -9.98 12.42
N ARG A 26 -7.85 -10.12 11.10
CA ARG A 26 -7.58 -8.98 10.22
C ARG A 26 -8.68 -7.92 10.28
N ALA A 27 -9.95 -8.32 10.12
CA ALA A 27 -11.06 -7.37 10.13
C ALA A 27 -11.15 -6.63 11.49
N ALA A 28 -11.02 -7.36 12.60
CA ALA A 28 -11.05 -6.79 13.94
C ALA A 28 -9.88 -5.82 14.19
N GLN A 29 -8.65 -6.16 13.77
CA GLN A 29 -7.49 -5.29 13.96
C GLN A 29 -7.55 -4.05 13.06
N LYS A 30 -8.01 -4.17 11.82
CA LYS A 30 -8.25 -3.00 10.95
C LYS A 30 -9.36 -2.11 11.51
N TYR A 31 -10.43 -2.69 12.06
CA TYR A 31 -11.46 -1.93 12.78
C TYR A 31 -10.87 -1.18 13.99
N ALA A 32 -10.03 -1.84 14.79
CA ALA A 32 -9.36 -1.19 15.92
C ALA A 32 -8.43 -0.03 15.50
N VAL A 33 -7.80 -0.12 14.31
CA VAL A 33 -7.04 1.01 13.73
C VAL A 33 -7.96 2.21 13.48
N ARG A 34 -9.13 1.98 12.86
CA ARG A 34 -10.14 3.03 12.65
C ARG A 34 -10.60 3.66 13.98
N CYS A 35 -10.91 2.84 14.99
CA CYS A 35 -11.29 3.34 16.32
C CYS A 35 -10.20 4.23 16.94
N GLY A 36 -8.92 3.93 16.68
CA GLY A 36 -7.79 4.74 17.12
C GLY A 36 -7.44 5.92 16.21
N GLY A 37 -8.29 6.28 15.24
CA GLY A 37 -8.11 7.43 14.35
C GLY A 37 -7.18 7.20 13.16
N GLY A 38 -6.71 5.98 12.92
CA GLY A 38 -5.93 5.63 11.73
C GLY A 38 -6.82 5.30 10.54
N ASP A 39 -6.20 5.21 9.37
CA ASP A 39 -6.83 4.80 8.13
C ASP A 39 -6.42 3.39 7.73
N ASN A 40 -7.32 2.68 7.03
CA ASN A 40 -7.01 1.35 6.53
C ASN A 40 -6.33 1.49 5.17
N HIS A 41 -5.18 0.84 4.99
CA HIS A 41 -4.71 0.48 3.65
C HIS A 41 -5.60 -0.66 3.10
N ARG A 42 -5.20 -1.32 2.02
CA ARG A 42 -5.92 -2.49 1.46
C ARG A 42 -6.25 -3.58 2.50
N ILE A 43 -7.43 -4.18 2.37
CA ILE A 43 -7.91 -5.31 3.17
C ILE A 43 -7.14 -6.59 2.80
N GLY A 44 -6.96 -6.85 1.51
CA GLY A 44 -6.52 -8.14 0.99
C GLY A 44 -5.52 -8.05 -0.15
N LEU A 45 -5.40 -9.14 -0.90
CA LEU A 45 -4.72 -9.15 -2.19
C LEU A 45 -5.67 -8.82 -3.35
N PHE A 46 -6.97 -8.76 -3.09
CA PHE A 46 -8.03 -8.67 -4.09
C PHE A 46 -8.49 -7.23 -4.39
N ASP A 47 -8.18 -6.27 -3.52
CA ASP A 47 -8.74 -4.91 -3.54
C ASP A 47 -7.73 -3.82 -3.93
N THR A 48 -6.44 -4.17 -4.03
CA THR A 48 -5.39 -3.25 -4.48
C THR A 48 -4.20 -4.06 -4.97
N VAL A 49 -3.72 -3.74 -6.17
CA VAL A 49 -2.45 -4.27 -6.68
C VAL A 49 -1.32 -3.50 -6.01
N MET A 50 -0.37 -4.22 -5.41
CA MET A 50 0.79 -3.60 -4.77
C MET A 50 2.05 -4.28 -5.29
N LEU A 51 2.79 -3.58 -6.13
CA LEU A 51 4.08 -4.02 -6.66
C LEU A 51 5.18 -3.72 -5.64
N LYS A 52 6.16 -4.62 -5.61
CA LYS A 52 7.34 -4.60 -4.77
C LYS A 52 8.53 -5.08 -5.59
N GLU A 53 9.75 -4.93 -5.09
CA GLU A 53 11.00 -5.39 -5.72
C GLU A 53 10.88 -6.78 -6.36
N ASN A 54 10.35 -7.77 -5.63
CA ASN A 54 10.25 -9.15 -6.12
C ASN A 54 9.37 -9.28 -7.38
N HIS A 55 8.35 -8.44 -7.53
CA HIS A 55 7.48 -8.42 -8.71
C HIS A 55 8.16 -7.72 -9.88
N ILE A 56 8.88 -6.62 -9.60
CA ILE A 56 9.66 -5.88 -10.58
C ILE A 56 10.73 -6.79 -11.19
N ARG A 57 11.46 -7.53 -10.34
CA ARG A 57 12.44 -8.53 -10.79
C ARG A 57 11.82 -9.63 -11.64
N ALA A 58 10.62 -10.11 -11.29
CA ALA A 58 9.92 -11.12 -12.07
C ALA A 58 9.44 -10.59 -13.43
N ALA A 59 9.08 -9.31 -13.53
CA ALA A 59 8.66 -8.66 -14.77
C ALA A 59 9.83 -8.16 -15.63
N GLY A 60 11.05 -8.14 -15.10
CA GLY A 60 12.27 -7.68 -15.78
C GLY A 60 12.53 -6.17 -15.67
N SER A 61 11.50 -5.34 -15.47
CA SER A 61 11.64 -3.91 -15.17
C SER A 61 10.42 -3.36 -14.42
N LEU A 62 10.57 -2.18 -13.83
CA LEU A 62 9.49 -1.52 -13.10
C LEU A 62 8.38 -1.09 -14.07
N SER A 63 8.75 -0.46 -15.19
CA SER A 63 7.82 -0.11 -16.27
C SER A 63 7.01 -1.31 -16.78
N ALA A 64 7.67 -2.47 -17.00
CA ALA A 64 6.99 -3.69 -17.42
C ALA A 64 5.99 -4.19 -16.38
N ALA A 65 6.37 -4.17 -15.09
CA ALA A 65 5.50 -4.58 -13.99
C ALA A 65 4.26 -3.67 -13.88
N VAL A 66 4.44 -2.36 -13.97
CA VAL A 66 3.35 -1.37 -13.91
C VAL A 66 2.39 -1.54 -15.10
N HIS A 67 2.92 -1.68 -16.31
CA HIS A 67 2.11 -1.89 -17.51
C HIS A 67 1.28 -3.18 -17.41
N ALA A 68 1.91 -4.29 -17.01
CA ALA A 68 1.22 -5.56 -16.83
C ALA A 68 0.12 -5.47 -15.77
N ALA A 69 0.39 -4.81 -14.63
CA ALA A 69 -0.60 -4.61 -13.56
C ALA A 69 -1.83 -3.81 -14.04
N ARG A 70 -1.61 -2.70 -14.75
CA ARG A 70 -2.70 -1.86 -15.29
C ARG A 70 -3.49 -2.58 -16.37
N ALA A 71 -2.84 -3.37 -17.23
CA ALA A 71 -3.51 -4.12 -18.28
C ALA A 71 -4.40 -5.24 -17.72
N GLN A 72 -3.94 -5.94 -16.68
CA GLN A 72 -4.67 -7.07 -16.09
C GLN A 72 -5.79 -6.63 -15.13
N GLN A 73 -5.57 -5.56 -14.37
CA GLN A 73 -6.49 -5.09 -13.32
C GLN A 73 -6.74 -3.57 -13.42
N PRO A 74 -7.33 -3.08 -14.53
CA PRO A 74 -7.42 -1.64 -14.81
C PRO A 74 -8.29 -0.86 -13.81
N GLN A 75 -9.18 -1.53 -13.09
CA GLN A 75 -10.11 -0.91 -12.14
C GLN A 75 -9.57 -0.86 -10.70
N LEU A 76 -8.55 -1.65 -10.38
CA LEU A 76 -8.00 -1.68 -9.03
C LEU A 76 -6.96 -0.58 -8.84
N PRO A 77 -6.89 0.03 -7.64
CA PRO A 77 -5.77 0.88 -7.29
C PRO A 77 -4.44 0.13 -7.45
N LEU A 78 -3.44 0.82 -7.99
CA LEU A 78 -2.07 0.33 -8.13
C LEU A 78 -1.14 1.14 -7.22
N VAL A 79 -0.46 0.44 -6.32
CA VAL A 79 0.61 0.99 -5.46
C VAL A 79 1.93 0.35 -5.88
N VAL A 80 2.97 1.16 -5.98
CA VAL A 80 4.33 0.70 -6.31
C VAL A 80 5.26 1.09 -5.17
N GLU A 81 5.93 0.10 -4.59
CA GLU A 81 7.03 0.35 -3.65
C GLU A 81 8.30 0.71 -4.43
N VAL A 82 8.90 1.84 -4.08
CA VAL A 82 10.14 2.37 -4.67
C VAL A 82 11.14 2.67 -3.56
N GLU A 83 12.42 2.50 -3.85
CA GLU A 83 13.53 2.69 -2.91
C GLU A 83 14.44 3.86 -3.32
N THR A 84 14.35 4.34 -4.56
CA THR A 84 15.14 5.48 -5.06
C THR A 84 14.26 6.53 -5.75
N LEU A 85 14.78 7.74 -5.88
CA LEU A 85 14.08 8.81 -6.60
C LEU A 85 13.96 8.48 -8.09
N GLU A 86 14.93 7.80 -8.68
CA GLU A 86 14.88 7.36 -10.09
C GLU A 86 13.72 6.39 -10.31
N GLN A 87 13.54 5.42 -9.40
CA GLN A 87 12.39 4.50 -9.44
C GLN A 87 11.07 5.24 -9.25
N LEU A 88 11.03 6.27 -8.40
CA LEU A 88 9.84 7.12 -8.26
C LEU A 88 9.50 7.82 -9.58
N HIS A 89 10.49 8.41 -10.26
CA HIS A 89 10.26 9.07 -11.55
C HIS A 89 9.81 8.08 -12.62
N GLU A 90 10.38 6.87 -12.66
CA GLU A 90 9.95 5.81 -13.58
C GLU A 90 8.51 5.36 -13.30
N ALA A 91 8.13 5.18 -12.03
CA ALA A 91 6.78 4.75 -11.66
C ALA A 91 5.68 5.79 -11.96
N LEU A 92 6.06 7.07 -12.11
CA LEU A 92 5.14 8.18 -12.37
C LEU A 92 4.90 8.45 -13.86
N GLN A 93 5.70 7.85 -14.76
CA GLN A 93 5.44 7.88 -16.21
C GLN A 93 4.24 6.99 -16.58
#